data_AF-X1CZ68-F1
#
_entry.id   AF-X1CZ68-F1
#
_cell.length_a   1.000
_cell.length_b   1.000
_cell.length_c   1.000
_cell.angle_alpha   90.00
_cell.angle_beta   90.00
_cell.angle_gamma   90.00
#
_symmetry.space_group_name_H-M   'P 1'
#
loop_
_entity.id
_entity.type
_entity.pdbx_description
1 polymer ?
#
loop_
_entity_poly.entity_id
_entity_poly.type
_entity_poly.pdbx_seq_one_letter_code
_entity_poly.pdbx_strand_id
1 'polypeptide(L)' 'MTVVIMKFGGSCLKDNTAFNKIYNITNIYKNDKKIYVASAFSGITDILLNTAPKLAIAFASL' A
#
# COMPACT_ATOMS: atom_id res chain seq x y z
N MET A 1 -7.69 14.61 -22.59
CA MET A 1 -6.63 13.75 -22.05
C MET A 1 -7.22 12.96 -20.89
N THR A 2 -7.33 11.64 -21.03
CA THR A 2 -7.91 10.79 -19.98
C THR A 2 -6.92 10.63 -18.82
N VAL A 3 -7.42 10.74 -17.58
CA VAL A 3 -6.63 10.48 -16.38
C VAL A 3 -7.16 9.20 -15.75
N VAL A 4 -6.29 8.23 -15.54
CA VAL A 4 -6.62 6.94 -14.93
C VAL A 4 -6.15 6.93 -13.49
N ILE A 5 -7.08 6.72 -12.56
CA ILE A 5 -6.78 6.63 -11.12
C ILE A 5 -6.87 5.17 -10.71
N MET A 6 -5.79 4.62 -10.15
CA MET A 6 -5.70 3.22 -9.75
C MET A 6 -5.44 3.13 -8.26
N LYS A 7 -6.37 2.52 -7.50
CA LYS A 7 -6.21 2.27 -6.07
C LYS A 7 -5.86 0.81 -5.82
N PHE A 8 -4.77 0.56 -5.11
CA PHE A 8 -4.32 -0.78 -4.71
C PHE A 8 -4.43 -0.95 -3.19
N GLY A 9 -5.19 -1.97 -2.76
CA GLY A 9 -5.29 -2.35 -1.34
C GLY A 9 -4.05 -3.12 -0.87
N GLY A 10 -3.95 -3.34 0.45
CA GLY A 10 -2.79 -4.04 1.04
C GLY A 10 -2.56 -5.45 0.49
N SER A 11 -3.62 -6.17 0.10
CA SER A 11 -3.51 -7.50 -0.53
C SER A 11 -2.82 -7.47 -1.89
N CYS A 12 -2.85 -6.33 -2.60
CA CYS A 12 -2.13 -6.13 -3.86
C CYS A 12 -0.65 -5.74 -3.62
N LEU A 13 -0.29 -5.38 -2.38
CA LEU A 13 1.01 -4.84 -1.99
C LEU A 13 1.66 -5.77 -0.96
N LYS A 14 1.75 -7.05 -1.31
CA LYS A 14 2.21 -8.13 -0.42
C LYS A 14 3.58 -8.67 -0.81
N ASP A 15 3.75 -9.02 -2.08
CA ASP A 15 4.93 -9.71 -2.59
C ASP A 15 5.15 -9.41 -4.07
N ASN A 16 6.28 -9.86 -4.61
CA ASN A 16 6.65 -9.64 -6.01
C ASN A 16 5.60 -10.15 -7.01
N THR A 17 4.92 -11.26 -6.71
CA THR A 17 3.86 -11.80 -7.57
C THR A 17 2.67 -10.86 -7.65
N ALA A 18 2.28 -10.24 -6.53
CA ALA A 18 1.24 -9.22 -6.51
C ALA A 18 1.67 -7.95 -7.29
N PHE A 19 2.92 -7.51 -7.14
CA PHE A 19 3.46 -6.37 -7.88
C PHE A 19 3.53 -6.62 -9.39
N ASN A 20 3.86 -7.83 -9.84
CA ASN A 20 3.80 -8.19 -11.26
C ASN A 20 2.38 -8.09 -11.83
N LYS A 21 1.35 -8.43 -11.04
CA LYS A 21 -0.05 -8.24 -11.46
C LYS A 21 -0.41 -6.76 -11.57
N ILE A 22 0.04 -5.94 -10.62
CA ILE A 22 -0.11 -4.48 -10.69
C ILE A 22 0.55 -3.97 -11.98
N TYR A 23 1.80 -4.31 -12.23
CA TYR A 23 2.54 -3.90 -13.44
C TYR A 23 1.78 -4.26 -14.73
N ASN A 24 1.25 -5.49 -14.81
CA ASN A 24 0.48 -5.91 -15.97
C ASN A 24 -0.78 -5.05 -16.17
N ILE A 25 -1.49 -4.70 -15.10
CA ILE A 25 -2.68 -3.82 -15.15
C ILE A 25 -2.28 -2.40 -15.56
N THR A 26 -1.19 -1.84 -15.00
CA THR A 26 -0.77 -0.47 -15.30
C THR A 26 -0.28 -0.32 -16.74
N ASN A 27 0.25 -1.40 -17.33
CA ASN A 27 0.73 -1.44 -18.71
C ASN A 27 -0.41 -1.38 -19.75
N ILE A 28 -1.63 -1.79 -19.39
CA ILE A 28 -2.82 -1.64 -20.24
C ILE A 28 -3.06 -0.14 -20.56
N TYR A 29 -2.76 0.73 -19.59
CA TYR A 29 -2.94 2.19 -19.67
C TYR A 29 -1.59 2.89 -19.86
N LYS A 30 -0.65 2.30 -20.59
CA LYS A 30 0.73 2.81 -20.72
C LYS A 30 0.80 4.25 -21.26
N ASN A 31 -0.14 4.64 -22.14
CA ASN A 31 -0.17 5.93 -22.81
C ASN A 31 -1.04 6.99 -22.09
N ASP A 32 -1.76 6.59 -21.05
CA ASP A 32 -2.61 7.51 -20.28
C ASP A 32 -1.85 8.15 -19.12
N LYS A 33 -2.30 9.33 -18.70
CA LYS A 33 -1.83 9.93 -17.44
C LYS A 33 -2.38 9.11 -16.27
N LYS A 34 -1.49 8.60 -15.41
CA LYS A 34 -1.84 7.69 -14.31
C LYS A 34 -1.59 8.34 -12.95
N ILE A 35 -2.50 8.12 -12.02
CA ILE A 35 -2.35 8.44 -10.60
C ILE A 35 -2.55 7.15 -9.80
N TYR A 36 -1.57 6.81 -8.97
CA TYR A 36 -1.61 5.62 -8.14
C TYR A 36 -1.92 5.98 -6.70
N VAL A 37 -2.88 5.29 -6.10
CA VAL A 37 -3.23 5.39 -4.67
C VAL A 37 -2.95 4.05 -4.03
N ALA A 38 -1.90 3.98 -3.22
CA ALA A 38 -1.50 2.75 -2.54
C ALA A 38 -1.93 2.78 -1.07
N SER A 39 -2.50 1.68 -0.59
CA SER A 39 -2.55 1.39 0.85
C SER A 39 -1.14 1.05 1.37
N ALA A 40 -1.00 0.87 2.69
CA ALA A 40 0.23 0.29 3.25
C ALA A 40 0.43 -1.16 2.76
N PHE A 41 1.67 -1.66 2.85
CA PHE A 41 1.94 -3.08 2.59
C PHE A 41 1.11 -3.96 3.52
N SER A 42 0.78 -5.16 3.02
CA SER A 42 -0.07 -6.12 3.74
C SER A 42 0.40 -6.31 5.19
N GLY A 43 -0.47 -6.05 6.15
CA GLY A 43 -0.22 -6.20 7.59
C GLY A 43 0.54 -5.05 8.27
N ILE A 44 1.10 -4.08 7.53
CA ILE A 44 1.85 -2.96 8.15
C ILE A 44 0.94 -2.06 8.98
N THR A 45 -0.28 -1.77 8.52
CA THR A 45 -1.24 -0.97 9.30
C THR A 45 -1.49 -1.61 10.67
N ASP A 46 -1.71 -2.92 10.71
CA ASP A 46 -1.98 -3.64 11.95
C ASP A 46 -0.74 -3.68 12.86
N ILE A 47 0.45 -3.86 12.28
CA ILE A 47 1.71 -3.81 13.03
C ILE A 47 1.85 -2.43 13.70
N LEU A 48 1.62 -1.34 12.97
CA LEU A 48 1.74 0.01 13.50
C LEU A 48 0.71 0.28 14.61
N LEU A 49 -0.55 -0.09 14.39
CA LEU A 49 -1.63 0.06 15.37
C LEU A 49 -1.36 -0.73 16.65
N ASN A 50 -0.76 -1.92 16.53
CA ASN A 50 -0.42 -2.75 17.69
C ASN A 50 0.88 -2.32 18.39
N THR A 51 1.77 -1.61 17.68
CA THR A 51 3.07 -1.16 18.22
C THR A 51 2.94 0.18 18.93
N ALA A 52 2.22 1.14 18.36
CA ALA A 52 2.07 2.48 18.91
C ALA A 52 1.66 2.53 20.40
N PRO A 53 0.59 1.82 20.86
CA PRO A 53 0.19 1.86 22.27
C PRO A 53 1.21 1.16 23.18
N LYS A 54 1.86 0.09 22.72
CA LYS A 54 2.91 -0.61 23.51
C LYS A 54 4.11 0.30 23.73
N LEU A 55 4.50 1.05 22.69
CA LEU A 55 5.59 2.02 22.78
C LEU A 55 5.24 3.16 23.75
N ALA A 56 4.01 3.68 23.68
CA ALA A 56 3.54 4.73 24.58
C ALA A 56 3.56 4.30 26.06
N ILE A 57 3.15 3.06 26.36
CA ILE A 57 3.22 2.50 27.72
C ILE A 57 4.68 2.38 28.18
N ALA A 58 5.57 1.88 27.33
CA ALA A 58 6.99 1.72 27.67
C ALA A 58 7.65 3.05 28.04
N PHE A 59 7.30 4.15 27.36
CA PHE A 59 7.80 5.49 27.71
C PHE A 59 7.15 6.10 28.95
N ALA A 60 5.90 5.74 29.27
CA ALA A 60 5.24 6.20 30.49
C ALA A 60 5.72 5.46 31.76
N SER A 61 6.38 4.31 31.59
CA SER A 61 6.96 3.51 32.68
C SER A 61 8.44 3.82 32.99
N LEU A 62 9.04 4.79 32.30
CA LEU A 62 10.39 5.32 32.53
C LEU A 62 10.31 6.62 33.34
#